data_AF-A0A1A8FP65-F1
#
_entry.id   AF-A0A1A8FP65-F1
#
_cell.length_a   1.000
_cell.length_b   1.000
_cell.length_c   1.000
_cell.angle_alpha   90.00
_cell.angle_beta   90.00
_cell.angle_gamma   90.00
#
_symmetry.space_group_name_H-M   'P 1'
#
loop_
_entity.id
_entity.type
_entity.pdbx_description
1 polymer ?
#
loop_
_entity_poly.entity_id
_entity_poly.type
_entity_poly.pdbx_seq_one_letter_code
_entity_poly.pdbx_strand_id
1 'polypeptide(L)'
;EADLTLFRCENGVEAALQYAKMWCRYAKDLLAWMEKRISLEQEFAKNVMKTAEGAKITVAQQELMPLQYIYTMALEQDIKNSVTSRRTNELLQSRCYQALA
;
A
#
# COMPACT_ATOMS: atom_id res chain seq x y z
N GLU A 1 36.84 8.38 -8.20
CA GLU A 1 36.98 9.19 -9.44
C GLU A 1 35.99 10.34 -9.46
N ALA A 2 34.68 10.09 -9.35
CA ALA A 2 33.64 11.12 -9.32
C ALA A 2 33.86 12.22 -8.24
N ASP A 3 34.22 11.85 -7.02
CA ASP A 3 34.47 12.81 -5.94
C ASP A 3 35.64 13.76 -6.24
N LEU A 4 36.72 13.23 -6.84
CA LEU A 4 37.88 14.02 -7.25
C LEU A 4 37.52 14.97 -8.41
N THR A 5 36.65 14.54 -9.32
CA THR A 5 36.12 15.37 -10.40
C THR A 5 35.26 16.51 -9.86
N LEU A 6 34.33 16.21 -8.95
CA LEU A 6 33.50 17.23 -8.29
C LEU A 6 34.34 18.20 -7.46
N PHE A 7 35.37 17.71 -6.74
CA PHE A 7 36.27 18.56 -5.96
C PHE A 7 37.06 19.56 -6.83
N ARG A 8 37.44 19.15 -8.04
CA ARG A 8 38.21 19.99 -8.98
C ARG A 8 37.33 20.96 -9.78
N CYS A 9 36.02 20.72 -9.85
CA CYS A 9 35.09 21.64 -10.51
C CYS A 9 34.77 22.85 -9.62
N GLU A 10 34.79 24.03 -10.22
CA GLU A 10 34.22 25.23 -9.60
C GLU A 10 32.73 24.97 -9.28
N ASN A 11 32.33 25.18 -8.03
CA ASN A 11 31.01 24.86 -7.47
C ASN A 11 30.64 23.36 -7.39
N GLY A 12 31.57 22.42 -7.55
CA GLY A 12 31.22 20.99 -7.52
C GLY A 12 30.69 20.50 -6.17
N VAL A 13 31.14 21.07 -5.05
CA VAL A 13 30.55 20.81 -3.72
C VAL A 13 29.10 21.29 -3.65
N GLU A 14 28.83 22.50 -4.15
CA GLU A 14 27.47 23.04 -4.20
C GLU A 14 26.57 22.19 -5.09
N ALA A 15 27.06 21.74 -6.26
CA ALA A 15 26.33 20.84 -7.14
C ALA A 15 25.99 19.51 -6.44
N ALA A 16 26.93 18.93 -5.68
CA ALA A 16 26.68 17.72 -4.90
C ALA A 16 25.62 17.94 -3.80
N LEU A 17 25.66 19.07 -3.10
CA LEU A 17 24.68 19.44 -2.07
C LEU A 17 23.29 19.68 -2.67
N GLN A 18 23.19 20.36 -3.81
CA GLN A 18 21.93 20.55 -4.53
C GLN A 18 21.34 19.22 -4.99
N TYR A 19 22.18 18.31 -5.50
CA TYR A 19 21.72 16.97 -5.89
C TYR A 19 21.21 16.17 -4.68
N ALA A 20 21.93 16.20 -3.55
CA ALA A 20 21.46 15.57 -2.31
C ALA A 20 20.11 16.15 -1.86
N LYS A 21 19.93 17.47 -1.93
CA LYS A 21 18.66 18.13 -1.62
C LYS A 21 17.52 17.70 -2.55
N MET A 22 17.80 17.56 -3.85
CA MET A 22 16.83 17.04 -4.82
C MET A 22 16.43 15.60 -4.50
N TRP A 23 17.40 14.76 -4.13
CA TRP A 23 17.15 13.38 -3.69
C TRP A 23 16.27 13.32 -2.45
N CYS A 24 16.54 14.14 -1.43
CA CYS A 24 15.72 14.19 -0.22
C CYS A 24 14.27 14.60 -0.54
N ARG A 25 14.07 15.55 -1.46
CA ARG A 25 12.73 15.93 -1.91
C ARG A 25 12.02 14.79 -2.63
N TYR A 26 12.71 14.13 -3.56
CA TYR A 26 12.18 12.99 -4.29
C TYR A 26 11.77 11.84 -3.34
N ALA A 27 12.64 11.48 -2.40
CA ALA A 27 12.37 10.46 -1.40
C ALA A 27 11.15 10.82 -0.53
N LYS A 28 11.03 12.07 -0.10
CA LYS A 28 9.87 12.56 0.67
C LYS A 28 8.57 12.43 -0.13
N ASP A 29 8.58 12.79 -1.41
CA ASP A 29 7.41 12.70 -2.27
C ASP A 29 7.00 11.23 -2.49
N LEU A 30 7.96 10.31 -2.64
CA LEU A 30 7.70 8.87 -2.70
C LEU A 30 7.08 8.34 -1.40
N LEU A 31 7.63 8.71 -0.24
CA LEU A 31 7.11 8.29 1.06
C LEU A 31 5.67 8.76 1.27
N ALA A 32 5.38 10.02 0.96
CA ALA A 32 4.03 10.58 1.07
C ALA A 32 3.02 9.84 0.17
N TRP A 33 3.42 9.51 -1.07
CA TRP A 33 2.60 8.71 -1.96
C TRP A 33 2.38 7.29 -1.42
N MET A 34 3.42 6.62 -0.94
CA MET A 34 3.33 5.26 -0.40
C MET A 34 2.42 5.19 0.81
N GLU A 35 2.56 6.12 1.76
CA GLU A 35 1.71 6.21 2.94
C GLU A 35 0.24 6.40 2.55
N LYS A 36 -0.03 7.33 1.62
CA LYS A 36 -1.40 7.56 1.12
C LYS A 36 -1.97 6.31 0.44
N ARG A 37 -1.18 5.64 -0.41
CA ARG A 37 -1.59 4.40 -1.08
C ARG A 37 -1.92 3.30 -0.07
N ILE A 38 -1.05 3.05 0.90
CA ILE A 38 -1.23 2.01 1.93
C ILE A 38 -2.49 2.30 2.76
N SER A 39 -2.70 3.56 3.15
CA SER A 39 -3.90 3.98 3.87
C SER A 39 -5.20 3.69 3.08
N LEU A 40 -5.23 4.05 1.80
CA LEU A 40 -6.40 3.82 0.92
C LEU A 40 -6.70 2.33 0.76
N GLU A 41 -5.68 1.50 0.52
CA GLU A 41 -5.83 0.05 0.36
C GLU A 41 -6.29 -0.64 1.66
N GLN A 42 -5.79 -0.18 2.81
CA GLN A 42 -6.24 -0.68 4.12
C GLN A 42 -7.71 -0.34 4.38
N GLU A 43 -8.14 0.89 4.08
CA GLU A 43 -9.53 1.32 4.23
C GLU A 43 -10.45 0.54 3.28
N PHE A 44 -10.06 0.39 2.02
CA PHE A 44 -10.80 -0.41 1.03
C PHE A 44 -11.00 -1.85 1.51
N ALA A 45 -9.92 -2.55 1.87
CA ALA A 45 -9.99 -3.93 2.33
C ALA A 45 -10.84 -4.08 3.60
N LYS A 46 -10.74 -3.12 4.54
CA LYS A 46 -11.57 -3.11 5.75
C LYS A 46 -13.06 -2.98 5.42
N ASN A 47 -13.42 -2.09 4.52
CA ASN A 47 -14.81 -1.82 4.16
C ASN A 47 -15.42 -2.99 3.37
N VAL A 48 -14.69 -3.57 2.42
CA VAL A 48 -15.13 -4.77 1.67
C VAL A 48 -15.37 -5.94 2.62
N MET A 49 -14.42 -6.23 3.51
CA MET A 49 -14.55 -7.30 4.50
C MET A 49 -15.78 -7.12 5.39
N LYS A 50 -15.99 -5.91 5.94
CA LYS A 50 -17.14 -5.61 6.80
C LYS A 50 -18.47 -5.81 6.08
N THR A 51 -18.58 -5.34 4.84
CA THR A 51 -19.79 -5.50 4.03
C THR A 51 -20.03 -6.96 3.69
N ALA A 52 -18.98 -7.70 3.32
CA ALA A 52 -19.07 -9.12 2.99
C ALA A 52 -19.47 -9.97 4.20
N GLU A 53 -18.91 -9.71 5.38
CA GLU A 53 -19.30 -10.37 6.64
C GLU A 53 -20.76 -10.09 7.00
N GLY A 54 -21.20 -8.83 6.90
CA GLY A 54 -22.59 -8.46 7.14
C GLY A 54 -23.57 -9.17 6.20
N ALA A 55 -23.28 -9.14 4.90
CA ALA A 55 -24.09 -9.84 3.91
C ALA A 55 -24.09 -11.36 4.10
N LYS A 56 -22.95 -11.95 4.49
CA LYS A 56 -22.84 -13.39 4.74
C LYS A 56 -23.78 -13.83 5.87
N ILE A 57 -23.88 -13.05 6.95
CA ILE A 57 -24.83 -13.31 8.06
C ILE A 57 -26.27 -13.29 7.54
N THR A 58 -26.64 -12.27 6.76
CA THR A 58 -27.99 -12.16 6.19
C THR A 58 -28.32 -13.32 5.25
N VAL A 59 -27.40 -13.68 4.36
CA VAL A 59 -27.56 -14.80 3.41
C VAL A 59 -27.69 -16.12 4.15
N ALA A 60 -26.91 -16.35 5.22
CA ALA A 60 -26.95 -17.58 6.00
C ALA A 60 -28.27 -17.79 6.77
N GLN A 61 -29.03 -16.72 7.03
CA GLN A 61 -30.34 -16.80 7.69
C GLN A 61 -31.49 -17.14 6.73
N GLN A 62 -31.27 -17.07 5.41
CA GLN A 62 -32.31 -17.37 4.44
C GLN A 62 -32.34 -18.88 4.15
N GLU A 63 -33.54 -19.46 4.02
CA GLU A 63 -33.73 -20.86 3.68
C GLU A 63 -34.28 -21.01 2.26
N LEU A 64 -33.90 -22.09 1.56
CA LEU A 64 -34.40 -22.46 0.23
C LEU A 64 -34.25 -21.36 -0.85
N MET A 65 -33.27 -20.47 -0.70
CA MET A 65 -33.03 -19.40 -1.66
C MET A 65 -32.18 -19.85 -2.85
N PRO A 66 -32.57 -19.49 -4.08
CA PRO A 66 -31.78 -19.82 -5.25
C PRO A 66 -30.43 -19.11 -5.19
N LEU A 67 -29.39 -19.79 -5.68
CA LEU A 67 -28.01 -19.26 -5.79
C LEU A 67 -27.33 -18.92 -4.45
N GLN A 68 -27.94 -19.25 -3.30
CA GLN A 68 -27.40 -18.94 -1.97
C GLN A 68 -25.93 -19.37 -1.84
N TYR A 69 -25.62 -20.61 -2.21
CA TYR A 69 -24.26 -21.16 -2.15
C TYR A 69 -23.25 -20.34 -2.97
N ILE A 70 -23.61 -19.93 -4.18
CA ILE A 70 -22.74 -19.15 -5.08
C ILE A 70 -22.42 -17.79 -4.45
N TYR A 71 -23.44 -17.12 -3.90
CA TYR A 71 -23.22 -15.83 -3.22
C TYR A 71 -22.45 -15.98 -1.91
N THR A 72 -22.69 -17.05 -1.13
CA THR A 72 -21.86 -17.34 0.05
C THR A 72 -20.39 -17.50 -0.33
N MET A 73 -20.08 -18.25 -1.39
CA MET A 73 -18.70 -18.41 -1.88
C MET A 73 -18.09 -17.07 -2.32
N ALA A 74 -18.85 -16.23 -3.03
CA ALA A 74 -18.38 -14.92 -3.45
C ALA A 74 -18.01 -14.03 -2.24
N LEU A 75 -18.88 -14.00 -1.22
CA LEU A 75 -18.64 -13.24 0.02
C LEU A 75 -17.42 -13.76 0.79
N GLU A 76 -17.25 -15.09 0.86
CA GLU A 76 -16.06 -15.70 1.47
C GLU A 76 -14.77 -15.35 0.72
N GLN A 77 -14.84 -15.27 -0.61
CA GLN A 77 -13.71 -14.86 -1.43
C GLN A 77 -13.33 -13.39 -1.20
N ASP A 78 -14.32 -12.49 -1.05
CA ASP A 78 -14.06 -11.08 -0.73
C ASP A 78 -13.40 -10.91 0.64
N ILE A 79 -13.83 -11.68 1.64
CA ILE A 79 -13.19 -11.70 2.96
C ILE A 79 -11.74 -12.18 2.84
N LYS A 80 -11.50 -13.29 2.13
CA LYS A 80 -10.15 -13.85 1.91
C LYS A 80 -9.22 -12.86 1.17
N ASN A 81 -9.75 -12.18 0.14
CA ASN A 81 -9.04 -11.16 -0.61
C ASN A 81 -8.66 -9.98 0.29
N SER A 82 -9.58 -9.53 1.14
CA SER A 82 -9.36 -8.44 2.08
C SER A 82 -8.25 -8.76 3.10
N VAL A 83 -8.22 -10.00 3.63
CA VAL A 83 -7.13 -10.47 4.52
C VAL A 83 -5.79 -10.50 3.78
N THR A 84 -5.78 -11.00 2.54
CA THR A 84 -4.55 -11.09 1.73
C THR A 84 -4.01 -9.69 1.37
N SER A 85 -4.90 -8.77 1.00
CA SER A 85 -4.55 -7.36 0.75
C SER A 85 -3.92 -6.71 1.98
N ARG A 86 -4.50 -6.92 3.18
CA ARG A 86 -3.94 -6.40 4.44
C ARG A 86 -2.50 -6.88 4.69
N ARG A 87 -2.24 -8.19 4.55
CA ARG A 87 -0.89 -8.76 4.70
C ARG A 87 0.10 -8.19 3.69
N THR A 88 -0.36 -7.97 2.45
CA THR A 88 0.46 -7.36 1.40
C THR A 88 0.81 -5.92 1.76
N ASN A 89 -0.15 -5.15 2.29
CA ASN A 89 0.09 -3.78 2.74
C ASN A 89 1.04 -3.70 3.93
N GLU A 90 0.96 -4.63 4.87
CA GLU A 90 1.93 -4.76 5.97
C GLU A 90 3.35 -5.03 5.45
N LEU A 91 3.48 -5.91 4.44
CA LEU A 91 4.76 -6.18 3.81
C LEU A 91 5.30 -4.95 3.07
N LEU A 92 4.47 -4.22 2.33
CA LEU A 92 4.86 -2.99 1.64
C LEU A 92 5.30 -1.90 2.62
N GLN A 93 4.59 -1.76 3.75
CA GLN A 93 4.98 -0.85 4.83
C GLN A 93 6.37 -1.22 5.37
N SER A 94 6.60 -2.50 5.67
CA SER A 94 7.85 -2.94 6.29
C SER A 94 9.04 -2.98 5.35
N ARG A 95 8.84 -3.39 4.09
CA ARG A 95 9.94 -3.63 3.14
C ARG A 95 10.28 -2.42 2.29
N CYS A 96 9.31 -1.56 2.00
CA CYS A 96 9.49 -0.46 1.07
C CYS A 96 9.42 0.88 1.77
N TYR A 97 8.36 1.16 2.54
CA TYR A 97 8.24 2.45 3.23
C TYR A 97 9.34 2.62 4.29
N GLN A 98 9.48 1.65 5.21
CA GLN A 98 10.50 1.71 6.27
C GLN A 98 11.95 1.65 5.76
N ALA A 99 12.18 1.15 4.54
CA ALA A 99 13.53 1.13 3.96
C ALA A 99 13.97 2.50 3.42
N LEU A 100 13.01 3.39 3.13
CA LEU A 100 13.25 4.74 2.59
C LEU A 100 13.01 5.84 3.63
N ALA A 101 12.22 5.57 4.67
CA ALA A 101 11.86 6.50 5.76
C ALA A 101 12.96 6.62 6.82
#